data_AF-A0A1H3MEZ6-F1
#
_entry.id   AF-A0A1H3MEZ6-F1
#
_cell.length_a   1.000
_cell.length_b   1.000
_cell.length_c   1.000
_cell.angle_alpha   90.00
_cell.angle_beta   90.00
_cell.angle_gamma   90.00
#
_symmetry.space_group_name_H-M   'P 1'
#
loop_
_entity.id
_entity.type
_entity.pdbx_description
1 polymer ?
#
loop_
_entity_poly.entity_id
_entity_poly.type
_entity_poly.pdbx_seq_one_letter_code
_entity_poly.pdbx_strand_id
1 'polypeptide(L)'
;MSGFARWWTETAAAVSDVLGLGWLLLILVVLATAIALLWSHWSRLRRPQLRFRRRRPTAEPETTVEPLLDDAEPDALPDLPAATFVSRADRFAAQGQWAEAVRERLRAVVRLLVDRKVIEHHPGWTVTELASAAGRNAPATDQPLAAAGTVFSDIWYGEKAANEDDDTTMKRLAAEVDRAVSGGRVPASRRGGS
;
A
#
# COMPACT_ATOMS: atom_id res chain seq x y z
N MET A 1 -10.94 -12.20 28.08
CA MET A 1 -9.96 -11.46 27.24
C MET A 1 -8.90 -10.79 28.12
N SER A 2 -8.08 -11.56 28.84
CA SER A 2 -7.15 -10.99 29.85
C SER A 2 -5.81 -11.75 30.01
N GLY A 3 -5.44 -12.61 29.06
CA GLY A 3 -4.16 -13.36 29.11
C GLY A 3 -2.95 -12.60 28.52
N PHE A 4 -3.17 -11.87 27.43
CA PHE A 4 -2.10 -11.23 26.64
C PHE A 4 -1.42 -10.07 27.36
N ALA A 5 -2.19 -9.19 28.01
CA ALA A 5 -1.65 -8.03 28.71
C ALA A 5 -0.79 -8.39 29.92
N ARG A 6 -1.11 -9.50 30.62
CA ARG A 6 -0.29 -9.97 31.77
C ARG A 6 1.04 -10.55 31.32
N TRP A 7 1.05 -11.36 30.26
CA TRP A 7 2.29 -11.93 29.72
C TRP A 7 3.27 -10.83 29.27
N TRP A 8 2.76 -9.79 28.60
CA TRP A 8 3.56 -8.67 28.11
C TRP A 8 4.23 -7.86 29.23
N THR A 9 3.52 -7.61 30.34
CA THR A 9 4.08 -6.88 31.48
C THR A 9 5.11 -7.70 32.27
N GLU A 10 4.92 -9.02 32.33
CA GLU A 10 5.81 -9.93 33.06
C GLU A 10 7.13 -10.16 32.31
N THR A 11 7.12 -10.10 30.97
CA THR A 11 8.33 -10.09 30.13
C THR A 11 9.06 -8.74 30.10
N ALA A 12 8.33 -7.62 30.21
CA ALA A 12 8.93 -6.28 30.19
C ALA A 12 9.74 -5.99 31.46
N ALA A 13 9.31 -6.50 32.62
CA ALA A 13 10.00 -6.28 33.88
C ALA A 13 11.35 -7.01 33.98
N ALA A 14 11.53 -8.14 33.29
CA ALA A 14 12.77 -8.93 33.35
C ALA A 14 13.90 -8.39 32.45
N VAL A 15 13.58 -7.56 31.44
CA VAL A 15 14.58 -6.99 30.52
C VAL A 15 15.14 -5.65 31.03
N SER A 16 14.38 -4.96 31.89
CA SER A 16 14.70 -3.62 32.39
C SER A 16 15.91 -3.57 33.32
N ASP A 17 16.25 -4.66 34.02
CA ASP A 17 17.19 -4.60 35.15
C ASP A 17 18.66 -4.86 34.80
N VAL A 18 19.00 -5.14 33.52
CA VAL A 18 20.35 -5.63 33.16
C VAL A 18 21.05 -4.85 32.05
N LEU A 19 20.37 -3.96 31.32
CA LEU A 19 20.91 -3.40 30.08
C LEU A 19 21.50 -1.99 30.26
N GLY A 20 22.78 -1.93 30.66
CA GLY A 20 23.56 -0.68 30.62
C GLY A 20 23.68 -0.09 29.20
N LEU A 21 23.83 1.23 29.09
CA LEU A 21 23.85 2.01 27.84
C LEU A 21 24.71 1.41 26.71
N GLY A 22 25.80 0.69 27.04
CA GLY A 22 26.68 0.06 26.05
C GLY A 22 26.01 -1.05 25.24
N TRP A 23 25.10 -1.83 25.84
CA TRP A 23 24.40 -2.91 25.14
C TRP A 23 23.31 -2.39 24.21
N LEU A 24 22.65 -1.29 24.57
CA LEU A 24 21.70 -0.60 23.69
C LEU A 24 22.37 -0.08 22.42
N LEU A 25 23.57 0.52 22.55
CA LEU A 25 24.34 0.98 21.39
C LEU A 25 24.79 -0.19 20.51
N LEU A 26 25.22 -1.30 21.11
CA LEU A 26 25.65 -2.48 20.35
C LEU A 26 24.49 -3.13 19.59
N ILE A 27 23.32 -3.26 20.22
CA ILE A 27 22.09 -3.73 19.57
C ILE A 27 21.70 -2.81 18.40
N LEU A 28 21.80 -1.49 18.59
CA LEU A 28 21.46 -0.52 17.55
C LEU A 28 22.41 -0.62 16.34
N VAL A 29 23.71 -0.81 16.58
CA VAL A 29 24.70 -1.01 15.50
C VAL A 29 24.48 -2.35 14.77
N VAL A 30 24.19 -3.42 15.49
CA VAL A 30 23.88 -4.74 14.88
C VAL A 30 22.59 -4.67 14.07
N LEU A 31 21.57 -3.97 14.56
CA LEU A 31 20.30 -3.81 13.85
C LEU A 31 20.46 -2.93 12.60
N ALA A 32 21.18 -1.81 12.72
CA ALA A 32 21.48 -0.93 11.58
C ALA A 32 22.29 -1.64 10.49
N THR A 33 23.27 -2.46 10.89
CA THR A 33 24.05 -3.26 9.94
C THR A 33 23.23 -4.37 9.31
N ALA A 34 22.37 -5.07 10.07
CA ALA A 34 21.47 -6.07 9.52
C ALA A 34 20.48 -5.46 8.50
N ILE A 35 19.92 -4.28 8.80
CA ILE A 35 19.05 -3.54 7.88
C ILE A 35 19.82 -3.11 6.63
N ALA A 36 21.03 -2.56 6.77
CA ALA A 36 21.86 -2.17 5.64
C ALA A 36 22.26 -3.37 4.76
N LEU A 37 22.53 -4.53 5.37
CA LEU A 37 22.84 -5.77 4.65
C LEU A 37 21.61 -6.34 3.96
N LEU A 38 20.44 -6.30 4.59
CA LEU A 38 19.17 -6.73 3.99
C LEU A 38 18.81 -5.86 2.78
N TRP A 39 18.99 -4.54 2.91
CA TRP A 39 18.77 -3.56 1.83
C TRP A 39 19.80 -3.72 0.70
N SER A 40 21.07 -3.97 1.04
CA SER A 40 22.18 -4.20 0.09
C SER A 40 22.05 -5.53 -0.65
N HIS A 41 21.66 -6.61 0.04
CA HIS A 41 21.52 -7.92 -0.57
C HIS A 41 20.30 -7.99 -1.50
N TRP A 42 19.20 -7.31 -1.14
CA TRP A 42 18.01 -7.22 -1.98
C TRP A 42 18.18 -6.24 -3.15
N SER A 43 18.97 -5.17 -2.97
CA SER A 43 19.35 -4.26 -4.07
C SER A 43 20.42 -4.82 -5.01
N ARG A 44 21.26 -5.77 -4.56
CA ARG A 44 22.21 -6.48 -5.43
C ARG A 44 21.56 -7.55 -6.32
N LEU A 45 20.40 -8.09 -5.92
CA LEU A 45 19.58 -8.93 -6.81
C LEU A 45 18.69 -8.08 -7.74
N ARG A 46 18.57 -6.77 -7.48
CA ARG A 46 17.91 -5.76 -8.31
C ARG A 46 18.93 -4.82 -8.96
N ARG A 47 19.66 -5.19 -10.02
CA ARG A 47 20.15 -4.31 -11.16
C ARG A 47 20.88 -5.16 -12.23
N PRO A 48 21.09 -4.67 -13.47
CA PRO A 48 20.12 -4.13 -14.43
C PRO A 48 20.36 -4.72 -15.84
N GLN A 49 19.36 -4.76 -16.73
CA GLN A 49 19.64 -4.78 -18.18
C GLN A 49 19.00 -3.58 -18.86
N LEU A 50 19.68 -2.45 -18.75
CA LEU A 50 19.57 -1.34 -19.68
C LEU A 50 20.13 -1.81 -21.04
N ARG A 51 19.29 -2.33 -21.93
CA ARG A 51 19.57 -2.27 -23.37
C ARG A 51 18.82 -1.11 -23.97
N PHE A 52 19.59 -0.05 -24.19
CA PHE A 52 19.29 1.04 -25.10
C PHE A 52 18.61 0.54 -26.38
N ARG A 53 17.44 1.10 -26.68
CA ARG A 53 17.10 1.47 -28.05
C ARG A 53 16.50 2.86 -28.05
N ARG A 54 17.40 3.84 -28.10
CA ARG A 54 17.13 5.20 -28.58
C ARG A 54 16.33 5.11 -29.88
N ARG A 55 15.13 5.69 -29.89
CA ARG A 55 14.60 6.37 -31.07
C ARG A 55 14.30 7.80 -30.65
N ARG A 56 15.17 8.72 -31.09
CA ARG A 56 14.89 10.16 -31.13
C ARG A 56 13.72 10.39 -32.08
N PRO A 57 12.82 11.32 -31.73
CA PRO A 57 12.49 12.39 -32.67
C PRO A 57 12.96 13.74 -32.13
N THR A 58 13.53 14.51 -33.05
CA THR A 58 13.98 15.90 -32.90
C THR A 58 12.80 16.87 -32.95
N ALA A 59 12.72 17.82 -32.02
CA ALA A 59 12.15 19.18 -32.10
C ALA A 59 11.98 19.69 -30.65
N GLU A 60 12.96 20.42 -30.10
CA GLU A 60 13.06 21.90 -30.00
C GLU A 60 12.49 22.45 -28.66
N PRO A 61 13.09 23.52 -28.11
CA PRO A 61 13.16 23.74 -26.67
C PRO A 61 12.14 24.81 -26.23
N GLU A 62 11.17 24.42 -25.43
CA GLU A 62 10.39 25.37 -24.63
C GLU A 62 10.67 25.14 -23.15
N THR A 63 11.42 26.10 -22.60
CA THR A 63 11.62 26.34 -21.18
C THR A 63 10.28 26.34 -20.45
N THR A 64 9.96 25.24 -19.77
CA THR A 64 8.97 25.23 -18.69
C THR A 64 9.64 24.61 -17.48
N VAL A 65 9.80 25.47 -16.48
CA VAL A 65 10.32 25.25 -15.14
C VAL A 65 10.03 23.84 -14.63
N GLU A 66 11.09 23.05 -14.41
CA GLU A 66 11.06 21.86 -13.57
C GLU A 66 10.42 22.23 -12.23
N PRO A 67 9.29 21.63 -11.83
CA PRO A 67 9.00 21.55 -10.42
C PRO A 67 10.07 20.64 -9.84
N LEU A 68 10.93 21.22 -9.01
CA LEU A 68 11.72 20.54 -8.00
C LEU A 68 10.88 19.37 -7.47
N LEU A 69 11.28 18.15 -7.80
CA LEU A 69 10.76 16.95 -7.15
C LEU A 69 11.34 16.93 -5.73
N ASP A 70 10.82 17.83 -4.89
CA ASP A 70 10.94 17.77 -3.44
C ASP A 70 10.21 16.51 -2.95
N ASP A 71 10.95 15.68 -2.22
CA ASP A 71 10.49 14.86 -1.11
C ASP A 71 9.07 14.28 -1.23
N ALA A 72 8.87 13.40 -2.22
CA ALA A 72 7.73 12.50 -2.20
C ALA A 72 7.93 11.50 -1.05
N GLU A 73 7.29 11.77 0.09
CA GLU A 73 6.98 10.82 1.15
C GLU A 73 6.74 9.42 0.54
N PRO A 74 7.53 8.39 0.88
CA PRO A 74 7.52 7.09 0.20
C PRO A 74 6.17 6.36 0.25
N ASP A 75 5.27 6.79 1.14
CA ASP A 75 3.94 6.22 1.33
C ASP A 75 2.78 7.14 0.92
N ALA A 76 3.04 8.35 0.39
CA ALA A 76 1.98 9.19 -0.19
C ALA A 76 1.41 8.54 -1.46
N LEU A 77 0.08 8.55 -1.62
CA LEU A 77 -0.57 8.08 -2.84
C LEU A 77 -0.35 9.13 -3.95
N PRO A 78 0.44 8.84 -5.00
CA PRO A 78 0.63 9.80 -6.08
C PRO A 78 -0.68 9.98 -6.86
N ASP A 79 -0.90 11.17 -7.43
CA ASP A 79 -2.07 11.46 -8.29
C ASP A 79 -1.94 10.75 -9.64
N LEU A 80 -2.13 9.43 -9.61
CA LEU A 80 -2.08 8.54 -10.77
C LEU A 80 -3.44 7.85 -10.94
N PRO A 81 -3.86 7.54 -12.17
CA PRO A 81 -5.09 6.77 -12.40
C PRO A 81 -5.04 5.38 -11.75
N ALA A 82 -6.18 4.88 -11.25
CA ALA A 82 -6.30 3.55 -10.65
C ALA A 82 -5.70 2.43 -11.53
N ALA A 83 -5.91 2.49 -12.85
CA ALA A 83 -5.39 1.53 -13.81
C ALA A 83 -3.85 1.46 -13.86
N THR A 84 -3.17 2.55 -13.50
CA THR A 84 -1.69 2.59 -13.43
C THR A 84 -1.20 1.74 -12.27
N PHE A 85 -1.84 1.85 -11.11
CA PHE A 85 -1.54 1.01 -9.95
C PHE A 85 -1.84 -0.46 -10.23
N VAL A 86 -2.95 -0.77 -10.90
CA VAL A 86 -3.26 -2.16 -11.34
C VAL A 86 -2.17 -2.70 -12.25
N SER A 87 -1.74 -1.94 -13.25
CA SER A 87 -0.68 -2.36 -14.18
C SER A 87 0.66 -2.59 -13.47
N ARG A 88 0.98 -1.76 -12.46
CA ARG A 88 2.18 -1.95 -11.62
C ARG A 88 2.06 -3.20 -10.78
N ALA A 89 0.91 -3.46 -10.16
CA ALA A 89 0.66 -4.66 -9.39
C ALA A 89 0.82 -5.93 -10.23
N ASP A 90 0.26 -5.95 -11.45
CA ASP A 90 0.36 -7.10 -12.35
C ASP A 90 1.81 -7.37 -12.76
N ARG A 91 2.61 -6.31 -12.98
CA ARG A 91 4.04 -6.43 -13.23
C ARG A 91 4.80 -6.99 -12.02
N PHE A 92 4.46 -6.58 -10.81
CA PHE A 92 5.07 -7.11 -9.59
C PHE A 92 4.71 -8.58 -9.37
N ALA A 93 3.44 -8.95 -9.54
CA ALA A 93 2.98 -10.33 -9.49
C ALA A 93 3.71 -11.22 -10.50
N ALA A 94 3.87 -10.76 -11.75
CA ALA A 94 4.61 -11.50 -12.79
C ALA A 94 6.10 -11.71 -12.46
N GLN A 95 6.65 -10.93 -11.54
CA GLN A 95 8.04 -11.05 -11.07
C GLN A 95 8.14 -11.82 -9.73
N GLY A 96 7.02 -12.35 -9.21
CA GLY A 96 6.96 -12.99 -7.90
C GLY A 96 7.08 -12.01 -6.73
N GLN A 97 6.93 -10.70 -6.98
CA GLN A 97 7.01 -9.63 -5.98
C GLN A 97 5.63 -9.39 -5.36
N TRP A 98 5.12 -10.37 -4.63
CA TRP A 98 3.74 -10.43 -4.17
C TRP A 98 3.38 -9.33 -3.16
N ALA A 99 4.30 -8.95 -2.26
CA ALA A 99 4.07 -7.90 -1.28
C ALA A 99 3.85 -6.54 -1.95
N GLU A 100 4.66 -6.21 -2.96
CA GLU A 100 4.51 -5.01 -3.78
C GLU A 100 3.27 -5.05 -4.66
N ALA A 101 2.90 -6.22 -5.19
CA ALA A 101 1.66 -6.39 -5.94
C ALA A 101 0.45 -6.07 -5.07
N VAL A 102 0.38 -6.63 -3.85
CA VAL A 102 -0.68 -6.36 -2.87
C VAL A 102 -0.73 -4.87 -2.51
N ARG A 103 0.42 -4.23 -2.24
CA ARG A 103 0.50 -2.78 -1.95
C ARG A 103 -0.08 -1.94 -3.09
N GLU A 104 0.32 -2.20 -4.33
CA GLU A 104 -0.18 -1.44 -5.48
C GLU A 104 -1.66 -1.70 -5.76
N ARG A 105 -2.18 -2.91 -5.50
CA ARG A 105 -3.63 -3.17 -5.59
C ARG A 105 -4.41 -2.39 -4.55
N LEU A 106 -3.93 -2.32 -3.31
CA LEU A 106 -4.57 -1.50 -2.29
C LEU A 106 -4.58 -0.01 -2.71
N ARG A 107 -3.46 0.50 -3.22
CA ARG A 107 -3.38 1.86 -3.80
C ARG A 107 -4.38 2.08 -4.94
N ALA A 108 -4.58 1.07 -5.80
CA ALA A 108 -5.58 1.11 -6.86
C ALA A 108 -7.02 1.19 -6.31
N VAL A 109 -7.34 0.41 -5.27
CA VAL A 109 -8.65 0.42 -4.61
C VAL A 109 -8.92 1.78 -3.96
N VAL A 110 -7.94 2.32 -3.23
CA VAL A 110 -8.04 3.67 -2.66
C VAL A 110 -8.31 4.71 -3.74
N ARG A 111 -7.54 4.67 -4.84
CA ARG A 111 -7.71 5.62 -5.93
C ARG A 111 -9.09 5.50 -6.57
N LEU A 112 -9.57 4.28 -6.78
CA LEU A 112 -10.93 4.03 -7.27
C LEU A 112 -11.98 4.69 -6.37
N LEU A 113 -11.88 4.55 -5.05
CA LEU A 113 -12.83 5.16 -4.11
C LEU A 113 -12.81 6.70 -4.18
N VAL A 114 -11.62 7.29 -4.34
CA VAL A 114 -11.44 8.74 -4.55
C VAL A 114 -12.05 9.19 -5.88
N ASP A 115 -11.74 8.50 -6.98
CA ASP A 115 -12.24 8.82 -8.33
C ASP A 115 -13.77 8.73 -8.39
N ARG A 116 -14.36 7.79 -7.63
CA ARG A 116 -15.82 7.61 -7.51
C ARG A 116 -16.48 8.56 -6.50
N LYS A 117 -15.71 9.44 -5.84
CA LYS A 117 -16.18 10.35 -4.78
C LYS A 117 -16.83 9.64 -3.59
N VAL A 118 -16.43 8.40 -3.33
CA VAL A 118 -16.84 7.64 -2.14
C VAL A 118 -16.06 8.12 -0.92
N ILE A 119 -14.81 8.55 -1.11
CA ILE A 119 -14.00 9.21 -0.09
C ILE A 119 -13.33 10.44 -0.69
N GLU A 120 -12.99 11.40 0.16
CA GLU A 120 -12.13 12.52 -0.23
C GLU A 120 -10.66 12.09 -0.12
N HIS A 121 -9.81 12.64 -0.99
CA HIS A 121 -8.38 12.40 -0.89
C HIS A 121 -7.79 13.26 0.22
N HIS A 122 -7.36 12.61 1.31
CA HIS A 122 -6.63 13.28 2.37
C HIS A 122 -5.21 12.69 2.52
N PRO A 123 -4.15 13.48 2.32
CA PRO A 123 -2.79 13.05 2.63
C PRO A 123 -2.69 12.60 4.10
N GLY A 124 -2.03 11.47 4.36
CA GLY A 124 -1.80 10.96 5.72
C GLY A 124 -2.90 10.09 6.33
N TRP A 125 -3.95 9.72 5.58
CA TRP A 125 -4.92 8.75 6.08
C TRP A 125 -4.30 7.36 6.26
N THR A 126 -4.57 6.76 7.41
CA THR A 126 -4.32 5.34 7.62
C THR A 126 -5.33 4.50 6.83
N VAL A 127 -4.98 3.24 6.54
CA VAL A 127 -5.86 2.29 5.83
C VAL A 127 -7.18 2.09 6.59
N THR A 128 -7.15 2.09 7.92
CA THR A 128 -8.33 1.90 8.78
C THR A 128 -9.28 3.10 8.74
N GLU A 129 -8.75 4.32 8.76
CA GLU A 129 -9.56 5.54 8.63
C GLU A 129 -10.24 5.62 7.28
N LEU A 130 -9.50 5.26 6.23
CA LEU A 130 -10.02 5.16 4.88
C LEU A 130 -11.14 4.12 4.77
N ALA A 131 -10.94 2.93 5.34
CA ALA A 131 -11.94 1.87 5.33
C ALA A 131 -13.23 2.31 6.04
N SER A 132 -13.08 2.93 7.21
CA SER A 132 -14.19 3.47 7.97
C SER A 132 -14.94 4.58 7.22
N ALA A 133 -14.22 5.48 6.53
CA ALA A 133 -14.82 6.53 5.72
C ALA A 133 -15.59 5.97 4.52
N ALA A 134 -15.00 5.01 3.81
CA ALA A 134 -15.66 4.35 2.69
C ALA A 134 -16.91 3.58 3.14
N GLY A 135 -16.85 2.84 4.25
CA GLY A 135 -18.01 2.12 4.80
C GLY A 135 -19.17 3.04 5.20
N ARG A 136 -18.91 4.26 5.68
CA ARG A 136 -19.98 5.24 5.95
C ARG A 136 -20.66 5.72 4.67
N ASN A 137 -19.91 5.93 3.59
CA ASN A 137 -20.42 6.49 2.34
C ASN A 137 -20.97 5.42 1.39
N ALA A 138 -20.46 4.19 1.48
CA ALA A 138 -20.85 3.02 0.70
C ALA A 138 -20.77 1.76 1.59
N PRO A 139 -21.82 1.44 2.38
CA PRO A 139 -21.77 0.34 3.36
C PRO A 139 -21.38 -1.03 2.77
N ALA A 140 -21.70 -1.28 1.50
CA ALA A 140 -21.33 -2.50 0.80
C ALA A 140 -19.81 -2.67 0.58
N THR A 141 -18.99 -1.62 0.78
CA THR A 141 -17.53 -1.72 0.68
C THR A 141 -16.86 -2.13 2.00
N ASP A 142 -17.58 -2.10 3.13
CA ASP A 142 -16.99 -2.25 4.46
C ASP A 142 -16.24 -3.58 4.62
N GLN A 143 -16.95 -4.70 4.43
CA GLN A 143 -16.37 -6.04 4.52
C GLN A 143 -15.19 -6.28 3.54
N PRO A 144 -15.31 -6.04 2.23
CA PRO A 144 -14.20 -6.32 1.31
C PRO A 144 -12.99 -5.40 1.53
N LEU A 145 -13.20 -4.15 1.95
CA LEU A 145 -12.12 -3.20 2.22
C LEU A 145 -11.39 -3.51 3.54
N ALA A 146 -12.13 -3.92 4.58
CA ALA A 146 -11.55 -4.42 5.82
C ALA A 146 -10.68 -5.66 5.54
N ALA A 147 -11.19 -6.63 4.78
CA ALA A 147 -10.42 -7.82 4.40
C ALA A 147 -9.16 -7.48 3.60
N ALA A 148 -9.23 -6.50 2.69
CA ALA A 148 -8.05 -6.04 1.93
C ALA A 148 -7.01 -5.37 2.85
N GLY A 149 -7.48 -4.59 3.83
CA GLY A 149 -6.64 -3.99 4.86
C GLY A 149 -5.94 -5.03 5.75
N THR A 150 -6.62 -6.15 6.08
CA THR A 150 -6.03 -7.27 6.81
C THR A 150 -4.92 -7.94 6.00
N VAL A 151 -5.18 -8.32 4.74
CA VAL A 151 -4.15 -8.95 3.88
C VAL A 151 -2.90 -8.06 3.77
N PHE A 152 -3.10 -6.76 3.57
CA PHE A 152 -2.00 -5.80 3.53
C PHE A 152 -1.25 -5.74 4.88
N SER A 153 -1.97 -5.62 5.99
CA SER A 153 -1.38 -5.49 7.32
C SER A 153 -0.59 -6.73 7.72
N ASP A 154 -1.12 -7.93 7.44
CA ASP A 154 -0.44 -9.20 7.73
C ASP A 154 0.92 -9.28 7.01
N ILE A 155 0.99 -8.81 5.76
CA ILE A 155 2.21 -8.82 4.96
C ILE A 155 3.22 -7.75 5.41
N TRP A 156 2.76 -6.51 5.60
CA TRP A 156 3.65 -5.37 5.81
C TRP A 156 4.03 -5.14 7.28
N TYR A 157 3.18 -5.56 8.20
CA TYR A 157 3.37 -5.38 9.64
C TYR A 157 3.36 -6.70 10.43
N GLY A 158 2.76 -7.76 9.88
CA GLY A 158 2.58 -9.05 10.57
C GLY A 158 3.65 -10.11 10.28
N GLU A 159 4.78 -9.74 9.66
CA GLU A 159 5.89 -10.65 9.27
C GLU A 159 5.48 -11.83 8.36
N LYS A 160 4.27 -11.81 7.78
CA LYS A 160 3.81 -12.85 6.85
C LYS A 160 4.49 -12.70 5.50
N ALA A 161 5.11 -13.78 5.02
CA ALA A 161 5.60 -13.84 3.64
C ALA A 161 4.43 -13.82 2.65
N ALA A 162 4.44 -12.83 1.74
CA ALA A 162 3.41 -12.70 0.71
C ALA A 162 3.54 -13.78 -0.38
N ASN A 163 2.41 -14.28 -0.87
CA ASN A 163 2.35 -15.29 -1.92
C ASN A 163 1.30 -14.97 -3.01
N GLU A 164 1.17 -15.87 -3.99
CA GLU A 164 0.23 -15.74 -5.10
C GLU A 164 -1.25 -15.75 -4.67
N ASP A 165 -1.58 -16.48 -3.61
CA ASP A 165 -2.94 -16.54 -3.06
C ASP A 165 -3.35 -15.19 -2.45
N ASP A 166 -2.40 -14.45 -1.86
CA ASP A 166 -2.63 -13.10 -1.35
C ASP A 166 -2.94 -12.12 -2.50
N ASP A 167 -2.21 -12.19 -3.62
CA ASP A 167 -2.48 -11.38 -4.82
C ASP A 167 -3.86 -11.71 -5.43
N THR A 168 -4.18 -13.00 -5.52
CA THR A 168 -5.48 -13.48 -6.02
C THR A 168 -6.63 -13.01 -5.12
N THR A 169 -6.43 -13.09 -3.80
CA THR A 169 -7.37 -12.59 -2.81
C THR A 169 -7.57 -11.08 -2.96
N MET A 170 -6.49 -10.31 -3.11
CA MET A 170 -6.57 -8.86 -3.32
C MET A 170 -7.29 -8.49 -4.62
N LYS A 171 -7.09 -9.23 -5.72
CA LYS A 171 -7.85 -9.04 -6.98
C LYS A 171 -9.35 -9.23 -6.75
N ARG A 172 -9.74 -10.30 -6.06
CA ARG A 172 -11.15 -10.59 -5.75
C ARG A 172 -11.77 -9.48 -4.91
N LEU A 173 -11.10 -9.07 -3.84
CA LEU A 173 -11.56 -8.01 -2.94
C LEU A 173 -11.67 -6.65 -3.67
N ALA A 174 -10.70 -6.30 -4.52
CA ALA A 174 -10.76 -5.10 -5.34
C ALA A 174 -11.99 -5.10 -6.27
N ALA A 175 -12.30 -6.24 -6.90
CA ALA A 175 -13.48 -6.38 -7.75
C ALA A 175 -14.79 -6.33 -6.95
N GLU A 176 -14.81 -6.80 -5.70
CA GLU A 176 -15.95 -6.66 -4.79
C GLU A 176 -16.21 -5.18 -4.44
N VAL A 177 -15.14 -4.42 -4.14
CA VAL A 177 -15.24 -2.97 -3.88
C VAL A 177 -15.75 -2.23 -5.12
N ASP A 178 -15.21 -2.50 -6.32
CA ASP A 178 -15.65 -1.83 -7.55
C ASP A 178 -17.13 -2.10 -7.86
N ARG A 179 -17.60 -3.34 -7.67
CA ARG A 179 -19.02 -3.69 -7.81
C ARG A 179 -19.89 -2.96 -6.79
N ALA A 180 -19.46 -2.89 -5.54
CA ALA A 180 -20.19 -2.20 -4.47
C ALA A 180 -20.40 -0.71 -4.76
N VAL A 181 -19.38 -0.03 -5.30
CA VAL A 181 -19.47 1.42 -5.60
C VAL A 181 -20.11 1.71 -6.96
N SER A 182 -20.06 0.77 -7.90
CA SER A 182 -20.72 0.89 -9.20
C SER A 182 -22.22 0.60 -9.12
N GLY A 183 -22.64 -0.32 -8.24
CA GLY A 183 -24.04 -0.70 -8.05
C GLY A 183 -24.90 0.30 -7.27
N GLY A 184 -24.29 1.23 -6.52
CA GLY A 184 -24.99 2.25 -5.73
C GLY A 184 -25.58 3.42 -6.56
N ARG A 185 -25.25 3.52 -7.84
CA ARG A 185 -25.74 4.60 -8.71
C ARG A 185 -27.03 4.15 -9.43
N VAL A 186 -28.18 4.33 -8.79
CA VAL A 186 -29.48 4.26 -9.49
C VAL A 186 -29.50 5.38 -10.55
N PRO A 187 -29.72 5.08 -11.85
CA PRO A 187 -29.84 6.11 -12.86
C PRO A 187 -31.03 7.03 -12.55
N ALA A 188 -30.79 8.34 -12.54
CA ALA A 188 -31.78 9.38 -12.35
C ALA A 188 -32.72 9.53 -13.57
N SER A 189 -33.34 8.44 -14.03
CA SER A 189 -34.25 8.42 -15.16
C SER A 189 -35.60 7.81 -14.78
N ARG A 190 -36.31 8.44 -13.83
CA ARG A 190 -37.77 8.34 -13.71
C ARG A 190 -38.37 9.46 -12.83
N ARG A 191 -38.20 10.71 -13.24
CA ARG A 191 -39.09 11.82 -12.84
C ARG A 191 -39.35 12.69 -14.06
N GLY A 192 -40.36 12.34 -14.83
CA GLY A 192 -40.82 13.11 -15.99
C GLY A 192 -41.78 12.29 -16.84
N GLY A 193 -43.06 12.65 -16.81
CA GLY A 193 -44.16 12.00 -17.53
C GLY A 193 -44.81 10.91 -16.69
N SER A 194 -46.07 11.01 -16.28
CA SER A 194 -47.22 11.69 -16.88
C SER A 194 -48.30 11.90 -15.83
#